data_AF-A0A1Q2SN59-F1
#
_entry.id   AF-A0A1Q2SN59-F1
#
_cell.length_a   1.000
_cell.length_b   1.000
_cell.length_c   1.000
_cell.angle_alpha   90.00
_cell.angle_beta   90.00
_cell.angle_gamma   90.00
#
_symmetry.space_group_name_H-M   'P 1'
#
loop_
_entity.id
_entity.type
_entity.pdbx_description
1 polymer ?
#
loop_
_entity_poly.entity_id
_entity_poly.type
_entity_poly.pdbx_seq_one_letter_code
_entity_poly.pdbx_strand_id
1 'polypeptide(L)'
;MLRYLSLSILLITLLILPTESQSRRVYDYYDRASQPSNLLTNVEGYHINLIYDGLRDKYYPKVENNIKFILDYFPNHPRALTILAQYTSEFHKYKFAEEYFGRALKLFPNTASTYGIYGFYLHRQGKLEEAIAQYRKAISLKEDYSEAYYNLGLALLDEGKAKEANKVAQKAYALNYPFLGLRKLLEKQGAWKPLKKSN
;
A
#
# COMPACT_ATOMS: atom_id res chain seq x y z
N MET A 1 -52.11 2.57 10.48
CA MET A 1 -50.69 2.97 10.58
C MET A 1 -49.85 1.76 10.97
N LEU A 2 -49.58 0.85 10.01
CA LEU A 2 -48.33 0.81 9.24
C LEU A 2 -47.16 0.27 10.12
N ARG A 3 -47.12 -1.01 10.51
CA ARG A 3 -46.61 -2.19 9.75
C ARG A 3 -45.31 -2.02 8.92
N TYR A 4 -44.56 -0.93 9.07
CA TYR A 4 -43.31 -0.68 8.31
C TYR A 4 -42.03 -0.62 9.15
N LEU A 5 -42.11 -0.83 10.47
CA LEU A 5 -40.94 -0.74 11.37
C LEU A 5 -40.19 -2.06 11.61
N SER A 6 -40.65 -3.20 11.05
CA SER A 6 -40.02 -4.51 11.30
C SER A 6 -39.30 -5.14 10.10
N LEU A 7 -39.41 -4.58 8.88
CA LEU A 7 -38.65 -5.08 7.72
C LEU A 7 -37.26 -4.47 7.56
N SER A 8 -37.04 -3.23 8.04
CA SER A 8 -35.74 -2.56 7.94
C SER A 8 -34.68 -3.18 8.84
N ILE A 9 -35.07 -3.71 10.01
CA ILE A 9 -34.14 -4.35 10.94
C ILE A 9 -33.86 -5.80 10.55
N LEU A 10 -34.85 -6.51 9.98
CA LEU A 10 -34.69 -7.90 9.54
C LEU A 10 -33.83 -8.04 8.26
N LEU A 11 -33.81 -7.02 7.40
CA LEU A 11 -32.90 -6.98 6.25
C LEU A 11 -31.43 -6.72 6.67
N ILE A 12 -31.22 -6.04 7.79
CA ILE A 12 -29.88 -5.73 8.31
C ILE A 12 -29.25 -6.97 8.97
N THR A 13 -30.05 -7.86 9.58
CA THR A 13 -29.51 -9.10 10.20
C THR A 13 -29.17 -10.20 9.19
N LEU A 14 -29.84 -10.26 8.03
CA LEU A 14 -29.55 -11.24 6.98
C LEU A 14 -28.26 -10.98 6.17
N LEU A 15 -27.61 -9.83 6.39
CA LEU A 15 -26.31 -9.49 5.82
C LEU A 15 -25.11 -9.93 6.69
N ILE A 16 -25.33 -10.54 7.87
CA ILE A 16 -24.30 -10.70 8.92
C ILE A 16 -23.70 -12.13 9.01
N LEU A 17 -24.05 -13.09 8.16
CA LEU A 17 -23.35 -14.39 8.15
C LEU A 17 -22.45 -14.55 6.91
N PRO A 18 -21.11 -14.63 7.07
CA PRO A 18 -20.20 -14.80 5.97
C PRO A 18 -20.25 -16.27 5.52
N THR A 19 -21.11 -16.56 4.56
CA THR A 19 -20.91 -17.72 3.69
C THR A 19 -19.92 -17.33 2.61
N GLU A 20 -19.06 -18.26 2.17
CA GLU A 20 -18.05 -18.07 1.11
C GLU A 20 -18.59 -17.37 -0.15
N SER A 21 -19.90 -17.44 -0.40
CA SER A 21 -20.57 -16.77 -1.53
C SER A 21 -20.53 -15.23 -1.48
N GLN A 22 -20.47 -14.62 -0.30
CA GLN A 22 -20.40 -13.16 -0.16
C GLN A 22 -19.04 -12.60 -0.60
N SER A 23 -17.97 -13.38 -0.45
CA SER A 23 -16.66 -12.99 -0.95
C SER A 23 -16.70 -12.78 -2.48
N ARG A 24 -17.36 -13.68 -3.22
CA ARG A 24 -17.58 -13.56 -4.68
C ARG A 24 -18.44 -12.35 -5.07
N ARG A 25 -19.53 -12.05 -4.34
CA ARG A 25 -20.40 -10.90 -4.67
C ARG A 25 -19.73 -9.53 -4.49
N VAL A 26 -18.76 -9.41 -3.57
CA VAL A 26 -17.98 -8.18 -3.43
C VAL A 26 -16.92 -8.06 -4.53
N TYR A 27 -16.42 -9.17 -5.11
CA TYR A 27 -15.50 -9.08 -6.25
C TYR A 27 -16.17 -8.59 -7.54
N ASP A 28 -17.45 -8.92 -7.77
CA ASP A 28 -18.26 -8.35 -8.87
C ASP A 28 -18.36 -6.81 -8.81
N TYR A 29 -18.12 -6.21 -7.63
CA TYR A 29 -18.18 -4.76 -7.41
C TYR A 29 -17.06 -3.99 -8.11
N TYR A 30 -15.92 -4.64 -8.38
CA TYR A 30 -14.80 -4.04 -9.12
C TYR A 30 -14.97 -4.14 -10.65
N ASP A 31 -15.93 -4.95 -11.14
CA ASP A 31 -16.06 -5.30 -12.57
C ASP A 31 -17.30 -4.72 -13.25
N ARG A 32 -18.24 -4.11 -12.52
CA ARG A 32 -19.43 -3.51 -13.12
C ARG A 32 -19.33 -2.00 -13.21
N ALA A 33 -18.89 -1.55 -14.39
CA ALA A 33 -19.20 -0.23 -14.91
C ALA A 33 -20.73 -0.06 -14.95
N SER A 34 -21.29 0.59 -13.92
CA SER A 34 -22.52 1.40 -13.89
C SER A 34 -23.19 1.33 -12.50
N GLN A 35 -22.86 2.33 -11.67
CA GLN A 35 -23.54 2.76 -10.42
C GLN A 35 -23.43 1.79 -9.22
N PRO A 36 -22.44 2.01 -8.33
CA PRO A 36 -22.55 3.07 -7.31
C PRO A 36 -21.25 3.88 -7.17
N SER A 37 -21.15 4.98 -7.89
CA SER A 37 -19.96 5.86 -7.95
C SER A 37 -19.72 6.72 -6.70
N ASN A 38 -20.53 6.60 -5.63
CA ASN A 38 -20.49 7.58 -4.54
C ASN A 38 -19.99 7.02 -3.20
N LEU A 39 -20.30 5.78 -2.79
CA LEU A 39 -19.99 5.38 -1.42
C LEU A 39 -18.50 5.09 -1.19
N LEU A 40 -17.85 4.30 -2.05
CA LEU A 40 -16.43 3.99 -1.91
C LEU A 40 -15.58 5.24 -2.09
N THR A 41 -15.87 6.06 -3.09
CA THR A 41 -15.20 7.34 -3.31
C THR A 41 -15.41 8.32 -2.16
N ASN A 42 -16.60 8.33 -1.52
CA ASN A 42 -16.84 9.14 -0.32
C ASN A 42 -16.08 8.61 0.89
N VAL A 43 -15.98 7.29 1.06
CA VAL A 43 -15.20 6.65 2.12
C VAL A 43 -13.70 6.91 1.93
N GLU A 44 -13.21 6.74 0.71
CA GLU A 44 -11.84 7.06 0.33
C GLU A 44 -11.54 8.56 0.41
N GLY A 45 -12.51 9.42 0.11
CA GLY A 45 -12.34 10.86 0.21
C GLY A 45 -12.38 11.35 1.66
N TYR A 46 -13.24 10.81 2.51
CA TYR A 46 -13.43 11.30 3.87
C TYR A 46 -12.54 10.58 4.88
N HIS A 47 -12.73 9.28 5.05
CA HIS A 47 -12.07 8.53 6.14
C HIS A 47 -10.58 8.36 5.90
N ILE A 48 -10.15 8.11 4.66
CA ILE A 48 -8.71 8.00 4.36
C ILE A 48 -8.01 9.35 4.55
N ASN A 49 -8.64 10.47 4.17
CA ASN A 49 -8.07 11.80 4.44
C ASN A 49 -7.95 12.08 5.93
N LEU A 50 -8.95 11.72 6.73
CA LEU A 50 -8.87 11.83 8.18
C LEU A 50 -7.78 10.92 8.79
N ILE A 51 -7.52 9.76 8.19
CA ILE A 51 -6.38 8.92 8.60
C ILE A 51 -5.07 9.64 8.31
N TYR A 52 -4.87 10.17 7.09
CA TYR A 52 -3.64 10.90 6.77
C TYR A 52 -3.45 12.16 7.61
N ASP A 53 -4.53 12.91 7.89
CA ASP A 53 -4.51 14.02 8.83
C ASP A 53 -4.10 13.53 10.22
N GLY A 54 -4.69 12.45 10.72
CA GLY A 54 -4.33 11.85 12.01
C GLY A 54 -2.86 11.41 12.08
N LEU A 55 -2.32 10.84 11.00
CA LEU A 55 -0.90 10.47 10.90
C LEU A 55 0.01 11.71 10.93
N ARG A 56 -0.34 12.75 10.16
CA ARG A 56 0.39 14.03 10.11
C ARG A 56 0.39 14.72 11.48
N ASP A 57 -0.77 14.75 12.12
CA ASP A 57 -0.98 15.43 13.40
C ASP A 57 -0.54 14.55 14.59
N LYS A 58 -0.07 13.32 14.32
CA LYS A 58 0.27 12.28 15.31
C LYS A 58 -0.87 11.98 16.30
N TYR A 59 -2.11 12.18 15.86
CA TYR A 59 -3.32 11.90 16.63
C TYR A 59 -3.85 10.51 16.28
N TYR A 60 -3.21 9.50 16.87
CA TYR A 60 -3.45 8.08 16.55
C TYR A 60 -4.87 7.55 16.81
N PRO A 61 -5.63 8.03 17.82
CA PRO A 61 -7.04 7.64 17.96
C PRO A 61 -7.88 7.96 16.72
N LYS A 62 -7.61 9.06 16.02
CA LYS A 62 -8.28 9.40 14.75
C LYS A 62 -7.92 8.40 13.66
N VAL A 63 -6.67 7.95 13.62
CA VAL A 63 -6.21 6.92 12.67
C VAL A 63 -6.94 5.60 12.93
N GLU A 64 -6.92 5.12 14.16
CA GLU A 64 -7.54 3.85 14.55
C GLU A 64 -9.04 3.83 14.31
N ASN A 65 -9.75 4.89 14.71
CA ASN A 65 -11.20 4.98 14.56
C ASN A 65 -11.63 4.96 13.09
N ASN A 66 -10.90 5.68 12.23
CA ASN A 66 -11.23 5.73 10.80
C ASN A 66 -10.85 4.44 10.07
N ILE A 67 -9.72 3.81 10.40
CA ILE A 67 -9.38 2.49 9.87
C ILE A 67 -10.43 1.45 10.27
N LYS A 68 -10.79 1.42 11.57
CA LYS A 68 -11.80 0.50 12.11
C LYS A 68 -13.15 0.73 11.42
N PHE A 69 -13.59 1.98 11.28
CA PHE A 69 -14.82 2.30 10.57
C PHE A 69 -14.81 1.71 9.17
N ILE A 70 -13.76 1.94 8.37
CA ILE A 70 -13.71 1.41 7.01
C ILE A 70 -13.78 -0.12 7.02
N LEU A 71 -13.05 -0.79 7.91
CA LEU A 71 -12.99 -2.25 7.94
C LEU A 71 -14.25 -2.92 8.53
N ASP A 72 -15.02 -2.22 9.36
CA ASP A 72 -16.32 -2.69 9.85
C ASP A 72 -17.34 -2.80 8.70
N TYR A 73 -17.32 -1.86 7.75
CA TYR A 73 -18.23 -1.86 6.59
C TYR A 73 -17.64 -2.50 5.32
N PHE A 74 -16.32 -2.45 5.17
CA PHE A 74 -15.56 -2.94 4.02
C PHE A 74 -14.34 -3.76 4.51
N PRO A 75 -14.54 -4.97 5.04
CA PRO A 75 -13.49 -5.76 5.69
C PRO A 75 -12.34 -6.17 4.76
N ASN A 76 -12.56 -6.07 3.45
CA ASN A 76 -11.58 -6.33 2.39
C ASN A 76 -11.17 -5.06 1.65
N HIS A 77 -11.23 -3.87 2.26
CA HIS A 77 -10.80 -2.64 1.59
C HIS A 77 -9.27 -2.61 1.44
N PRO A 78 -8.71 -2.56 0.22
CA PRO A 78 -7.26 -2.69 -0.03
C PRO A 78 -6.44 -1.64 0.70
N ARG A 79 -6.86 -0.38 0.53
CA ARG A 79 -6.17 0.78 1.09
C ARG A 79 -6.22 0.80 2.62
N ALA A 80 -7.38 0.52 3.21
CA ALA A 80 -7.51 0.45 4.67
C ALA A 80 -6.67 -0.68 5.28
N LEU A 81 -6.63 -1.87 4.66
CA LEU A 81 -5.76 -2.96 5.10
C LEU A 81 -4.27 -2.59 4.98
N THR A 82 -3.88 -1.92 3.89
CA THR A 82 -2.50 -1.44 3.70
C THR A 82 -2.12 -0.40 4.75
N ILE A 83 -3.01 0.55 5.03
CA ILE A 83 -2.81 1.59 6.06
C ILE A 83 -2.79 0.96 7.46
N LEU A 84 -3.63 -0.04 7.74
CA LEU A 84 -3.60 -0.77 9.00
C LEU A 84 -2.27 -1.53 9.17
N ALA A 85 -1.78 -2.17 8.11
CA ALA A 85 -0.47 -2.82 8.12
C ALA A 85 0.66 -1.82 8.41
N GLN A 86 0.64 -0.68 7.73
CA GLN A 86 1.60 0.41 7.99
C GLN A 86 1.50 0.92 9.43
N TYR A 87 0.30 1.25 9.90
CA TYR A 87 0.05 1.75 11.24
C TYR A 87 0.54 0.75 12.31
N THR A 88 0.17 -0.53 12.19
CA THR A 88 0.61 -1.57 13.12
C THR A 88 2.13 -1.79 13.09
N SER A 89 2.77 -1.56 11.94
CA SER A 89 4.22 -1.61 11.84
C SER A 89 4.95 -0.44 12.54
N GLU A 90 4.34 0.74 12.59
CA GLU A 90 4.94 1.92 13.23
C GLU A 90 4.72 1.91 14.75
N PHE A 91 3.59 1.39 15.23
CA PHE A 91 3.16 1.48 16.63
C PHE A 91 3.23 0.14 17.39
N HIS A 92 4.22 -0.69 17.08
CA HIS A 92 4.71 -1.85 17.87
C HIS A 92 3.90 -3.16 17.77
N LYS A 93 2.97 -3.28 16.82
CA LYS A 93 2.24 -4.51 16.53
C LYS A 93 2.82 -5.23 15.30
N TYR A 94 4.15 -5.33 15.23
CA TYR A 94 4.90 -5.91 14.11
C TYR A 94 4.37 -7.29 13.67
N LYS A 95 3.96 -8.13 14.62
CA LYS A 95 3.38 -9.45 14.36
C LYS A 95 2.14 -9.41 13.46
N PHE A 96 1.33 -8.35 13.56
CA PHE A 96 0.10 -8.21 12.78
C PHE A 96 0.32 -7.54 11.42
N ALA A 97 1.42 -6.78 11.25
CA ALA A 97 1.70 -6.09 10.00
C ALA A 97 1.84 -7.07 8.83
N GLU A 98 2.60 -8.16 9.03
CA GLU A 98 2.78 -9.24 8.04
C GLU A 98 1.44 -9.88 7.64
N GLU A 99 0.55 -10.13 8.62
CA GLU A 99 -0.78 -10.68 8.35
C GLU A 99 -1.61 -9.74 7.47
N TYR A 100 -1.64 -8.44 7.81
CA TYR A 100 -2.41 -7.46 7.05
C TYR A 100 -1.84 -7.19 5.67
N PHE A 101 -0.50 -7.14 5.51
CA PHE A 101 0.13 -7.08 4.20
C PHE A 101 -0.20 -8.33 3.36
N GLY A 102 -0.08 -9.52 3.94
CA GLY A 102 -0.40 -10.78 3.28
C GLY A 102 -1.87 -10.83 2.83
N ARG A 103 -2.80 -10.40 3.69
CA ARG A 103 -4.22 -10.27 3.35
C ARG A 103 -4.47 -9.24 2.25
N ALA A 104 -3.89 -8.05 2.35
CA ALA A 104 -4.04 -7.00 1.35
C ALA A 104 -3.53 -7.47 -0.03
N LEU A 105 -2.36 -8.10 -0.10
CA LEU A 105 -1.77 -8.58 -1.35
C LEU A 105 -2.47 -9.81 -1.92
N LYS A 106 -3.02 -10.69 -1.07
CA LYS A 106 -3.83 -11.83 -1.52
C LYS A 106 -5.14 -11.37 -2.18
N LEU A 107 -5.77 -10.34 -1.60
CA LEU A 107 -7.03 -9.79 -2.11
C LEU A 107 -6.80 -8.87 -3.31
N PHE A 108 -5.69 -8.14 -3.32
CA PHE A 108 -5.36 -7.12 -4.33
C PHE A 108 -3.91 -7.26 -4.81
N PRO A 109 -3.61 -8.27 -5.64
CA PRO A 109 -2.25 -8.56 -6.07
C PRO A 109 -1.66 -7.56 -7.06
N ASN A 110 -2.43 -6.54 -7.48
CA ASN A 110 -2.03 -5.54 -8.47
C ASN A 110 -1.91 -4.12 -7.88
N THR A 111 -1.77 -3.98 -6.56
CA THR A 111 -1.61 -2.67 -5.90
C THR A 111 -0.13 -2.33 -5.68
N ALA A 112 0.45 -1.58 -6.63
CA ALA A 112 1.85 -1.14 -6.55
C ALA A 112 2.20 -0.47 -5.21
N SER A 113 1.32 0.37 -4.67
CA SER A 113 1.51 1.06 -3.39
C SER A 113 1.61 0.11 -2.20
N THR A 114 0.81 -0.97 -2.17
CA THR A 114 0.88 -1.99 -1.11
C THR A 114 2.23 -2.70 -1.14
N TYR A 115 2.72 -3.08 -2.32
CA TYR A 115 4.06 -3.65 -2.48
C TYR A 115 5.17 -2.67 -2.05
N GLY A 116 5.05 -1.39 -2.40
CA GLY A 116 6.02 -0.36 -2.00
C GLY A 116 6.08 -0.17 -0.48
N ILE A 117 4.92 -0.08 0.18
CA ILE A 117 4.83 0.07 1.64
C ILE A 117 5.30 -1.21 2.35
N TYR A 118 4.96 -2.39 1.83
CA TYR A 118 5.42 -3.66 2.41
C TYR A 118 6.94 -3.82 2.27
N GLY A 119 7.51 -3.45 1.12
CA GLY A 119 8.96 -3.39 0.93
C GLY A 119 9.65 -2.48 1.95
N PHE A 120 9.08 -1.30 2.21
CA PHE A 120 9.58 -0.38 3.24
C PHE A 120 9.55 -0.98 4.64
N TYR A 121 8.45 -1.64 4.98
CA TYR A 121 8.33 -2.38 6.22
C TYR A 121 9.42 -3.45 6.37
N LEU A 122 9.60 -4.32 5.36
CA LEU A 122 10.59 -5.40 5.38
C LEU A 122 12.03 -4.85 5.46
N HIS A 123 12.31 -3.76 4.75
CA HIS A 123 13.61 -3.09 4.79
C HIS A 123 13.94 -2.61 6.21
N ARG A 124 12.97 -1.99 6.91
CA ARG A 124 13.14 -1.60 8.32
C ARG A 124 13.35 -2.76 9.28
N GLN A 125 12.88 -3.97 8.93
CA GLN A 125 13.14 -5.20 9.69
C GLN A 125 14.49 -5.85 9.35
N GLY A 126 15.27 -5.26 8.42
CA GLY A 126 16.52 -5.84 7.94
C GLY A 126 16.35 -7.01 6.96
N LYS A 127 15.12 -7.30 6.53
CA LYS A 127 14.80 -8.34 5.54
C LYS A 127 15.03 -7.80 4.12
N LEU A 128 16.29 -7.51 3.80
CA LEU A 128 16.67 -6.78 2.59
C LEU A 128 16.26 -7.49 1.29
N GLU A 129 16.49 -8.79 1.19
CA GLU A 129 16.12 -9.59 -0.01
C GLU A 129 14.61 -9.56 -0.28
N GLU A 130 13.80 -9.77 0.78
CA GLU A 130 12.34 -9.71 0.69
C GLU A 130 11.88 -8.30 0.29
N ALA A 131 12.46 -7.26 0.90
CA ALA A 131 12.15 -5.87 0.57
C ALA A 131 12.42 -5.53 -0.90
N ILE A 132 13.58 -5.96 -1.42
CA ILE A 132 13.97 -5.79 -2.82
C ILE A 132 12.95 -6.46 -3.74
N ALA A 133 12.50 -7.67 -3.41
CA ALA A 133 11.47 -8.37 -4.19
C ALA A 133 10.16 -7.57 -4.23
N GLN A 134 9.71 -7.02 -3.09
CA GLN A 134 8.49 -6.20 -3.06
C GLN A 134 8.64 -4.91 -3.86
N TYR A 135 9.76 -4.18 -3.75
CA TYR A 135 9.97 -2.97 -4.53
C TYR A 135 10.02 -3.24 -6.04
N ARG A 136 10.67 -4.33 -6.47
CA ARG A 136 10.66 -4.74 -7.88
C ARG A 136 9.24 -5.06 -8.36
N LYS A 137 8.42 -5.71 -7.52
CA LYS A 137 7.02 -5.98 -7.83
C LYS A 137 6.22 -4.67 -7.94
N ALA A 138 6.42 -3.73 -7.03
CA ALA A 138 5.80 -2.40 -7.09
C ALA A 138 6.14 -1.67 -8.41
N ILE A 139 7.41 -1.67 -8.81
CA ILE A 139 7.87 -1.07 -10.07
C ILE A 139 7.29 -1.79 -11.30
N SER A 140 7.15 -3.12 -11.24
CA SER A 140 6.56 -3.88 -12.37
C SER A 140 5.07 -3.59 -12.58
N LEU A 141 4.36 -3.23 -11.51
CA LEU A 141 2.95 -2.84 -11.56
C LEU A 141 2.77 -1.36 -11.92
N LYS A 142 3.74 -0.53 -11.55
CA LYS A 142 3.76 0.91 -11.81
C LYS A 142 5.18 1.34 -12.16
N GLU A 143 5.47 1.37 -13.45
CA GLU A 143 6.82 1.64 -13.97
C GLU A 143 7.35 3.03 -13.61
N ASP A 144 6.45 3.95 -13.26
CA ASP A 144 6.66 5.35 -12.93
C ASP A 144 6.59 5.60 -11.41
N TYR A 145 6.70 4.54 -10.58
CA TYR A 145 6.62 4.62 -9.13
C TYR A 145 7.93 5.08 -8.49
N SER A 146 8.14 6.39 -8.47
CA SER A 146 9.34 7.05 -7.96
C SER A 146 9.83 6.51 -6.60
N GLU A 147 8.96 6.48 -5.60
CA GLU A 147 9.31 6.09 -4.24
C GLU A 147 9.86 4.65 -4.18
N ALA A 148 9.32 3.74 -5.01
CA ALA A 148 9.80 2.36 -5.07
C ALA A 148 11.20 2.26 -5.68
N TYR A 149 11.54 3.07 -6.68
CA TYR A 149 12.91 3.12 -7.23
C TYR A 149 13.92 3.65 -6.20
N TYR A 150 13.56 4.71 -5.47
CA TYR A 150 14.42 5.27 -4.44
C TYR A 150 14.71 4.23 -3.34
N ASN A 151 13.65 3.62 -2.82
CA ASN A 151 13.77 2.64 -1.75
C ASN A 151 14.45 1.34 -2.20
N LEU A 152 14.22 0.89 -3.44
CA LEU A 152 14.97 -0.23 -4.03
C LEU A 152 16.47 0.09 -4.10
N GLY A 153 16.83 1.30 -4.52
CA GLY A 153 18.22 1.74 -4.57
C GLY A 153 18.90 1.71 -3.21
N LEU A 154 18.21 2.20 -2.16
CA LEU A 154 18.72 2.15 -0.79
C LEU A 154 18.86 0.72 -0.27
N ALA A 155 17.84 -0.12 -0.44
CA ALA A 155 17.89 -1.52 -0.01
C ALA A 155 19.02 -2.29 -0.70
N LEU A 156 19.27 -2.05 -1.99
CA LEU A 156 20.39 -2.63 -2.72
C LEU A 156 21.75 -2.13 -2.22
N LEU A 157 21.86 -0.88 -1.77
CA LEU A 157 23.08 -0.37 -1.14
C LEU A 157 23.35 -1.04 0.20
N ASP A 158 22.32 -1.19 1.02
CA ASP A 158 22.41 -1.83 2.34
C ASP A 158 22.76 -3.31 2.21
N GLU A 159 22.34 -3.97 1.12
CA GLU A 159 22.72 -5.34 0.77
C GLU A 159 24.11 -5.44 0.11
N GLY A 160 24.81 -4.32 -0.10
CA GLY A 160 26.12 -4.27 -0.75
C GLY A 160 26.10 -4.41 -2.28
N LYS A 161 24.92 -4.44 -2.91
CA LYS A 161 24.72 -4.56 -4.37
C LYS A 161 24.79 -3.21 -5.08
N ALA A 162 25.88 -2.47 -4.85
CA ALA A 162 26.05 -1.11 -5.33
C ALA A 162 25.98 -0.95 -6.87
N LYS A 163 26.43 -1.97 -7.62
CA LYS A 163 26.31 -2.00 -9.10
C LYS A 163 24.84 -2.04 -9.55
N GLU A 164 23.98 -2.76 -8.84
CA GLU A 164 22.55 -2.82 -9.14
C GLU A 164 21.84 -1.55 -8.72
N ALA A 165 22.17 -1.00 -7.55
CA ALA A 165 21.65 0.30 -7.10
C ALA A 165 21.94 1.40 -8.12
N ASN A 166 23.14 1.41 -8.71
CA ASN A 166 23.47 2.33 -9.80
C ASN A 166 22.58 2.14 -11.03
N LYS A 167 22.32 0.89 -11.47
CA LYS A 167 21.39 0.62 -12.59
C LYS A 167 19.97 1.10 -12.30
N VAL A 168 19.48 0.90 -11.07
CA VAL A 168 18.17 1.38 -10.63
C VAL A 168 18.09 2.90 -10.67
N ALA A 169 19.11 3.58 -10.15
CA ALA A 169 19.19 5.04 -10.17
C ALA A 169 19.28 5.60 -11.60
N GLN A 170 20.01 4.93 -12.50
CA GLN A 170 20.06 5.29 -13.92
C GLN A 170 18.71 5.13 -14.61
N LYS A 171 18.01 4.01 -14.38
CA LYS A 171 16.67 3.77 -14.95
C LYS A 171 15.68 4.83 -14.46
N ALA A 172 15.67 5.12 -13.17
CA ALA A 172 14.85 6.19 -12.61
C ALA A 172 15.16 7.56 -13.23
N TYR A 173 16.44 7.91 -13.38
CA TYR A 173 16.84 9.16 -14.00
C TYR A 173 16.36 9.27 -15.46
N ALA A 174 16.46 8.18 -16.23
CA ALA A 174 15.96 8.11 -17.60
C ALA A 174 14.43 8.28 -17.71
N LEU A 175 13.69 7.91 -16.65
CA LEU A 175 12.25 8.12 -16.53
C LEU A 175 11.88 9.52 -15.99
N ASN A 176 12.85 10.45 -15.93
CA ASN A 176 12.69 11.80 -15.35
C ASN A 176 12.38 11.80 -13.84
N TYR A 177 12.85 10.79 -13.10
CA TYR A 177 12.79 10.73 -11.64
C TYR A 177 14.18 10.95 -11.03
N PRO A 178 14.67 12.21 -10.92
CA PRO A 178 16.01 12.47 -10.42
C PRO A 178 16.09 12.25 -8.90
N PHE A 179 16.58 11.07 -8.48
CA PHE A 179 16.93 10.81 -7.07
C PHE A 179 18.30 11.37 -6.72
N LEU A 180 18.38 12.69 -6.56
CA LEU A 180 19.63 13.38 -6.23
C LEU A 180 20.27 12.84 -4.93
N GLY A 181 19.46 12.42 -3.95
CA GLY A 181 19.92 11.78 -2.72
C GLY A 181 20.60 10.42 -2.96
N LEU A 182 19.94 9.52 -3.70
CA LEU A 182 20.49 8.20 -4.02
C LEU A 182 21.75 8.31 -4.88
N ARG A 183 21.77 9.24 -5.84
CA ARG A 183 22.96 9.55 -6.65
C ARG A 183 24.13 9.99 -5.76
N LYS A 184 23.94 10.96 -4.87
CA LYS A 184 25.00 11.45 -3.96
C LYS A 184 25.55 10.33 -3.07
N LEU A 185 24.68 9.43 -2.59
CA LEU A 185 25.10 8.25 -1.81
C LEU A 185 25.99 7.32 -2.65
N LEU A 186 25.58 7.04 -3.88
CA LEU A 186 26.37 6.22 -4.82
C LEU A 186 27.70 6.89 -5.19
N GLU A 187 27.73 8.22 -5.36
CA GLU A 187 28.96 8.99 -5.62
C GLU A 187 29.92 8.91 -4.43
N LYS A 188 29.43 9.09 -3.20
CA LYS A 188 30.23 8.97 -1.97
C LYS A 188 30.87 7.59 -1.81
N GLN A 189 30.19 6.54 -2.27
CA GLN A 189 30.68 5.16 -2.22
C GLN A 189 31.53 4.78 -3.45
N GLY A 190 31.79 5.71 -4.38
CA GLY A 190 32.49 5.41 -5.64
C GLY A 190 31.73 4.44 -6.57
N ALA A 191 30.44 4.21 -6.30
CA ALA A 191 29.59 3.26 -7.01
C ALA A 191 28.79 3.91 -8.15
N TRP A 192 28.64 5.24 -8.15
CA TRP A 192 27.99 5.96 -9.23
C TRP A 192 28.79 5.89 -10.52
N LYS A 193 28.14 5.46 -11.60
CA LYS A 193 28.67 5.58 -12.96
C LYS A 193 27.59 6.19 -13.83
N PRO A 194 27.80 7.35 -14.48
CA PRO A 194 26.80 7.90 -15.39
C PRO A 194 26.58 6.96 -16.58
N LEU A 195 25.35 6.90 -17.10
CA LEU A 195 25.11 6.30 -18.41
C LEU A 195 25.96 7.08 -19.42
N LYS A 196 26.83 6.39 -20.17
CA LYS A 196 27.45 7.00 -21.34
C LYS A 196 26.29 7.47 -22.22
N LYS A 197 26.21 8.78 -22.52
CA LYS A 197 25.29 9.25 -23.54
C LYS A 197 25.61 8.45 -24.81
N SER A 198 24.62 7.73 -25.33
CA SER A 198 24.71 7.21 -26.69
C SER A 198 24.85 8.44 -27.60
N ASN A 199 26.00 8.57 -28.25
CA ASN A 199 26.23 9.55 -29.30
C ASN A 199 25.22 9.36 -30.43
#